data_AF-A0A0M2R467-F1
#
_entry.id   AF-A0A0M2R467-F1
#
_cell.length_a   1.000
_cell.length_b   1.000
_cell.length_c   1.000
_cell.angle_alpha   90.00
_cell.angle_beta   90.00
_cell.angle_gamma   90.00
#
_symmetry.space_group_name_H-M   'P 1'
#
loop_
_entity.id
_entity.type
_entity.pdbx_description
1 polymer ?
#
loop_
_entity_poly.entity_id
_entity_poly.type
_entity_poly.pdbx_seq_one_letter_code
_entity_poly.pdbx_strand_id
1 'polypeptide(L)'
;MSKLAANTVVFVMVYILCMIPTYLLPYMGSNSAIVTIGTVGFNPAFWFHLLCFVALAVIVWQRGQVIDANWLLIFPVLALVFDFTPGLNVIPLVPTVMHLLAIIIGVIKAQKPENSPVL
;
A
#
# COMPACT_ATOMS: atom_id res chain seq x y z
N MET A 1 13.86 1.40 -14.79
CA MET A 1 13.70 1.84 -13.39
C MET A 1 13.12 3.25 -13.38
N SER A 2 12.03 3.51 -12.64
CA SER A 2 11.47 4.87 -12.57
C SER A 2 12.39 5.73 -11.70
N LYS A 3 12.81 6.91 -12.20
CA LYS A 3 13.57 7.88 -11.38
C LYS A 3 12.80 8.28 -10.11
N LEU A 4 11.48 8.13 -10.16
CA LEU A 4 10.53 8.39 -9.08
C LEU A 4 10.78 7.52 -7.84
N ALA A 5 10.99 6.20 -8.02
CA ALA A 5 11.18 5.25 -6.92
C ALA A 5 12.58 5.33 -6.29
N ALA A 6 13.56 5.88 -7.01
CA ALA A 6 14.91 6.07 -6.50
C ALA A 6 15.00 7.22 -5.48
N ASN A 7 14.26 8.32 -5.70
CA ASN A 7 14.25 9.43 -4.78
C ASN A 7 13.35 9.13 -3.56
N THR A 8 13.95 9.08 -2.36
CA THR A 8 13.25 8.75 -1.12
C THR A 8 12.10 9.71 -0.80
N VAL A 9 12.28 11.03 -0.97
CA VAL A 9 11.23 12.01 -0.70
C VAL A 9 10.05 11.81 -1.64
N VAL A 10 10.33 11.61 -2.93
CA VAL A 10 9.29 11.40 -3.94
C VAL A 10 8.55 10.09 -3.69
N PHE A 11 9.26 9.01 -3.34
CA PHE A 11 8.64 7.74 -2.93
C PHE A 11 7.63 7.96 -1.79
N VAL A 12 8.03 8.63 -0.70
CA VAL A 12 7.16 8.88 0.46
C VAL A 12 5.95 9.72 0.06
N MET A 13 6.16 10.82 -0.67
CA MET A 13 5.07 11.74 -1.05
C MET A 13 4.04 11.05 -1.95
N VAL A 14 4.48 10.31 -2.96
CA VAL A 14 3.60 9.60 -3.89
C VAL A 14 2.87 8.46 -3.17
N TYR A 15 3.55 7.74 -2.28
CA TYR A 15 2.93 6.68 -1.50
C TYR A 15 1.82 7.23 -0.58
N ILE A 16 2.10 8.30 0.18
CA ILE A 16 1.11 8.94 1.06
C ILE A 16 -0.09 9.45 0.25
N LEU A 17 0.16 10.07 -0.91
CA LEU A 17 -0.91 10.56 -1.78
C LEU A 17 -1.83 9.44 -2.28
N CYS A 18 -1.28 8.28 -2.63
CA CYS A 18 -2.06 7.10 -3.02
C CYS A 18 -2.72 6.39 -1.82
N MET A 19 -2.17 6.56 -0.62
CA MET A 19 -2.65 5.95 0.63
C MET A 19 -3.82 6.74 1.23
N ILE A 20 -3.87 8.07 1.11
CA ILE A 20 -4.98 8.87 1.67
C ILE A 20 -6.37 8.39 1.18
N PRO A 21 -6.60 8.16 -0.13
CA PRO A 21 -7.88 7.66 -0.61
C PRO A 21 -8.31 6.33 0.02
N THR A 22 -7.37 5.44 0.36
CA THR A 22 -7.71 4.13 0.97
C THR A 22 -8.32 4.27 2.36
N TYR A 23 -8.11 5.41 3.04
CA TYR A 23 -8.79 5.71 4.30
C TYR A 23 -10.15 6.39 4.13
N LEU A 24 -10.37 7.07 3.01
CA LEU A 24 -11.58 7.85 2.78
C LEU A 24 -12.68 7.02 2.10
N LEU A 25 -12.31 6.19 1.13
CA LEU A 25 -13.24 5.36 0.36
C LEU A 25 -14.02 4.33 1.20
N PRO A 26 -13.49 3.79 2.31
CA PRO A 26 -14.26 3.03 3.29
C PRO A 26 -15.58 3.65 3.73
N TYR A 27 -15.59 4.97 3.98
CA TYR A 27 -16.81 5.67 4.40
C TYR A 27 -17.85 5.79 3.29
N MET A 28 -17.47 5.49 2.05
CA MET A 28 -18.36 5.41 0.88
C MET A 28 -18.78 3.97 0.57
N GLY A 29 -18.50 3.01 1.45
CA GLY A 29 -18.85 1.61 1.25
C GLY A 29 -17.99 0.90 0.20
N SER A 30 -16.74 1.35 -0.01
CA SER A 30 -15.81 0.69 -0.94
C SER A 30 -15.26 -0.65 -0.43
N ASN A 31 -15.53 -1.00 0.83
CA ASN A 31 -14.91 -2.12 1.52
C ASN A 31 -15.69 -3.40 1.23
N SER A 32 -15.03 -4.34 0.53
CA SER A 32 -15.56 -5.62 0.06
C SER A 32 -16.56 -5.55 -1.09
N ALA A 33 -16.17 -6.12 -2.23
CA ALA A 33 -17.07 -6.36 -3.36
C ALA A 33 -18.13 -7.43 -3.07
N ILE A 34 -17.87 -8.41 -2.19
CA ILE A 34 -18.81 -9.53 -1.96
C ILE A 34 -20.09 -9.06 -1.29
N VAL A 35 -19.99 -8.20 -0.27
CA VAL A 35 -21.15 -7.62 0.41
C VAL A 35 -21.86 -6.62 -0.50
N THR A 36 -21.09 -5.90 -1.32
CA THR A 36 -21.59 -4.75 -2.09
C THR A 36 -22.21 -5.16 -3.44
N ILE A 37 -21.64 -6.13 -4.16
CA ILE A 37 -22.21 -6.67 -5.41
C ILE A 37 -23.54 -7.40 -5.12
N GLY A 38 -23.66 -8.06 -3.96
CA GLY A 38 -24.89 -8.73 -3.55
C GLY A 38 -26.04 -7.78 -3.18
N THR A 39 -25.78 -6.48 -2.98
CA THR A 39 -26.77 -5.53 -2.43
C THR A 39 -27.01 -4.28 -3.28
N VAL A 40 -26.04 -3.79 -4.06
CA VAL A 40 -26.14 -2.45 -4.70
C VAL A 40 -25.67 -2.37 -6.18
N GLY A 41 -25.23 -3.46 -6.80
CA GLY A 41 -24.79 -3.44 -8.21
C GLY A 41 -23.36 -2.90 -8.42
N PHE A 42 -23.11 -2.17 -9.52
CA PHE A 42 -21.78 -1.61 -9.82
C PHE A 42 -21.37 -0.55 -8.80
N ASN A 43 -20.26 -0.77 -8.09
CA ASN A 43 -19.71 0.16 -7.11
C ASN A 43 -18.42 0.82 -7.62
N PRO A 44 -18.47 2.06 -8.15
CA PRO A 44 -17.27 2.79 -8.58
C PRO A 44 -16.25 3.01 -7.47
N ALA A 45 -16.69 3.20 -6.22
CA ALA A 45 -15.81 3.45 -5.09
C ALA A 45 -14.95 2.22 -4.77
N PHE A 46 -15.49 1.00 -4.90
CA PHE A 46 -14.73 -0.24 -4.78
C PHE A 46 -13.57 -0.29 -5.80
N TRP A 47 -13.87 0.00 -7.08
CA TRP A 47 -12.86 -0.06 -8.14
C TRP A 47 -11.78 1.00 -7.97
N PHE A 48 -12.18 2.22 -7.58
CA PHE A 48 -11.22 3.26 -7.28
C PHE A 48 -10.35 2.90 -6.07
N HIS A 49 -10.94 2.30 -5.04
CA HIS A 49 -10.20 1.83 -3.87
C HIS A 49 -9.19 0.72 -4.23
N LEU A 50 -9.62 -0.25 -5.04
CA LEU A 50 -8.74 -1.31 -5.54
C LEU A 50 -7.59 -0.74 -6.38
N LEU A 51 -7.86 0.27 -7.21
CA LEU A 51 -6.84 0.95 -8.01
C LEU A 51 -5.80 1.64 -7.12
N CYS A 52 -6.20 2.26 -6.02
CA CYS A 52 -5.28 2.83 -5.04
C CYS A 52 -4.33 1.77 -4.47
N PHE A 53 -4.85 0.59 -4.10
CA PHE A 53 -3.99 -0.50 -3.63
C PHE A 53 -3.05 -1.04 -4.71
N VAL A 54 -3.51 -1.16 -5.96
CA VAL A 54 -2.64 -1.53 -7.09
C VAL A 54 -1.53 -0.51 -7.26
N ALA A 55 -1.84 0.79 -7.17
CA ALA A 55 -0.83 1.85 -7.25
C ALA A 55 0.19 1.75 -6.10
N LEU A 56 -0.27 1.55 -4.85
CA LEU A 56 0.60 1.37 -3.69
C LEU A 56 1.52 0.14 -3.84
N ALA A 57 0.99 -0.97 -4.35
CA ALA A 57 1.75 -2.17 -4.65
C ALA A 57 2.83 -1.92 -5.71
N VAL A 58 2.49 -1.22 -6.80
CA VAL A 58 3.44 -0.85 -7.86
C VAL A 58 4.54 0.08 -7.33
N ILE A 59 4.19 1.10 -6.53
CA ILE A 59 5.15 2.04 -5.94
C ILE A 59 6.16 1.27 -5.07
N VAL A 60 5.67 0.37 -4.21
CA VAL A 60 6.52 -0.42 -3.31
C VAL A 60 7.34 -1.45 -4.06
N TRP A 61 6.79 -2.09 -5.09
CA TRP A 61 7.55 -3.00 -5.94
C TRP A 61 8.71 -2.29 -6.65
N GLN A 62 8.45 -1.12 -7.25
CA GLN A 62 9.50 -0.30 -7.88
C GLN A 62 10.55 0.13 -6.85
N ARG A 63 10.13 0.51 -5.63
CA ARG A 63 11.08 0.82 -4.55
C ARG A 63 11.90 -0.41 -4.18
N GLY A 64 11.26 -1.56 -4.00
CA GLY A 64 11.91 -2.82 -3.66
C GLY A 64 13.01 -3.21 -4.65
N GLN A 65 12.84 -2.95 -5.94
CA GLN A 65 13.89 -3.17 -6.94
C GLN A 65 15.12 -2.27 -6.75
N VAL A 66 14.95 -1.06 -6.22
CA VAL A 66 16.05 -0.11 -5.98
C VAL A 66 16.85 -0.48 -4.72
N ILE A 67 16.19 -1.03 -3.69
CA ILE A 67 16.79 -1.32 -2.38
C ILE A 67 16.99 -2.83 -2.10
N ASP A 68 16.96 -3.63 -3.16
CA ASP A 68 17.01 -5.10 -3.15
C ASP A 68 16.12 -5.72 -2.05
N ALA A 69 14.83 -5.37 -2.13
CA ALA A 69 13.83 -5.70 -1.12
C ALA A 69 12.45 -5.86 -1.77
N ASN A 70 12.37 -6.68 -2.82
CA ASN A 70 11.10 -6.96 -3.52
C ASN A 70 10.01 -7.53 -2.59
N TRP A 71 10.40 -8.09 -1.45
CA TRP A 71 9.49 -8.58 -0.42
C TRP A 71 8.68 -7.48 0.27
N LEU A 72 9.04 -6.19 0.16
CA LEU A 72 8.20 -5.09 0.72
C LEU A 72 6.78 -5.12 0.16
N LEU A 73 6.56 -5.70 -1.02
CA LEU A 73 5.25 -5.87 -1.63
C LEU A 73 4.24 -6.57 -0.71
N ILE A 74 4.70 -7.38 0.25
CA ILE A 74 3.83 -8.06 1.21
C ILE A 74 2.98 -7.09 2.04
N PHE A 75 3.52 -5.91 2.37
CA PHE A 75 2.82 -4.94 3.22
C PHE A 75 1.54 -4.38 2.57
N PRO A 76 1.58 -3.77 1.37
CA PRO A 76 0.36 -3.30 0.72
C PRO A 76 -0.59 -4.45 0.35
N VAL A 77 -0.09 -5.67 0.11
CA VAL A 77 -0.94 -6.85 -0.12
C VAL A 77 -1.71 -7.26 1.14
N LEU A 78 -1.04 -7.30 2.30
CA LEU A 78 -1.71 -7.57 3.57
C LEU A 78 -2.72 -6.47 3.92
N ALA A 79 -2.38 -5.20 3.68
CA ALA A 79 -3.31 -4.10 3.85
C ALA A 79 -4.56 -4.26 2.96
N LEU A 80 -4.40 -4.63 1.69
CA LEU A 80 -5.50 -4.93 0.77
C LEU A 80 -6.39 -6.05 1.31
N VAL A 81 -5.81 -7.14 1.79
CA VAL A 81 -6.58 -8.27 2.34
C VAL A 81 -7.42 -7.82 3.53
N PHE A 82 -6.85 -7.06 4.46
CA PHE A 82 -7.59 -6.58 5.63
C PHE A 82 -8.70 -5.59 5.24
N ASP A 83 -8.49 -4.72 4.26
CA ASP A 83 -9.51 -3.73 3.85
C ASP A 83 -10.69 -4.33 3.08
N PHE A 84 -10.44 -5.33 2.22
CA PHE A 84 -11.48 -5.90 1.36
C PHE A 84 -12.13 -7.18 1.90
N THR A 85 -11.59 -7.78 2.96
CA THR A 85 -12.15 -8.99 3.57
C THR A 85 -13.17 -8.62 4.64
N PRO A 86 -14.46 -8.99 4.49
CA PRO A 86 -15.46 -8.78 5.51
C PRO A 86 -15.04 -9.39 6.86
N GLY A 87 -15.20 -8.63 7.93
CA GLY A 87 -14.82 -9.05 9.28
C GLY A 87 -13.40 -8.63 9.67
N LEU A 88 -12.43 -8.70 8.74
CA LEU A 88 -11.07 -8.17 8.99
C LEU A 88 -11.02 -6.65 8.89
N ASN A 89 -11.82 -6.09 7.99
CA ASN A 89 -11.90 -4.64 7.75
C ASN A 89 -12.48 -3.83 8.92
N VAL A 90 -12.93 -4.50 9.99
CA VAL A 90 -13.37 -3.88 11.25
C VAL A 90 -12.19 -3.32 12.05
N ILE A 91 -10.96 -3.77 11.77
CA ILE A 91 -9.74 -3.34 12.47
C ILE A 91 -8.92 -2.41 11.55
N PRO A 92 -9.19 -1.09 11.53
CA PRO A 92 -8.53 -0.14 10.62
C PRO A 92 -7.04 0.09 10.94
N LEU A 93 -6.59 -0.37 12.12
CA LEU A 93 -5.20 -0.23 12.55
C LEU A 93 -4.25 -1.11 11.71
N VAL A 94 -4.69 -2.29 11.26
CA VAL A 94 -3.79 -3.22 10.55
C VAL A 94 -3.32 -2.67 9.20
N PRO A 95 -4.20 -2.21 8.28
CA PRO A 95 -3.77 -1.55 7.05
C PRO A 95 -2.82 -0.38 7.31
N THR A 96 -3.09 0.41 8.35
CA THR A 96 -2.24 1.53 8.76
C THR A 96 -0.84 1.11 9.13
N VAL A 97 -0.70 0.10 9.99
CA VAL A 97 0.61 -0.42 10.38
C VAL A 97 1.34 -0.97 9.16
N MET A 98 0.67 -1.70 8.27
CA MET A 98 1.28 -2.23 7.05
C MET A 98 1.81 -1.11 6.15
N HIS A 99 1.04 -0.05 5.91
CA HIS A 99 1.49 1.09 5.11
C HIS A 99 2.68 1.81 5.74
N LEU A 100 2.65 2.03 7.06
CA LEU A 100 3.77 2.65 7.78
C LEU A 100 5.03 1.79 7.71
N LEU A 101 4.92 0.46 7.86
CA LEU A 101 6.05 -0.46 7.71
C LEU A 101 6.64 -0.40 6.30
N ALA A 102 5.80 -0.37 5.25
CA ALA A 102 6.26 -0.22 3.87
C ALA A 102 7.08 1.07 3.67
N ILE A 103 6.60 2.19 4.22
CA ILE A 103 7.31 3.48 4.16
C ILE A 103 8.62 3.42 4.93
N ILE A 104 8.57 3.04 6.21
CA ILE A 104 9.71 3.07 7.13
C ILE A 104 10.83 2.18 6.60
N ILE A 105 10.53 0.93 6.24
CA ILE A 105 11.53 -0.01 5.70
C ILE A 105 12.05 0.49 4.35
N GLY A 106 11.18 1.04 3.51
CA GLY A 106 11.54 1.61 2.21
C GLY A 106 12.49 2.80 2.33
N VAL A 107 12.41 3.58 3.41
CA VAL A 107 13.32 4.67 3.73
C VAL A 107 14.63 4.14 4.32
N ILE A 108 14.57 3.29 5.36
CA ILE A 108 15.74 2.79 6.09
C ILE A 108 16.70 2.03 5.17
N LYS A 109 16.19 1.10 4.33
CA LYS A 109 17.07 0.32 3.44
C LYS A 109 17.75 1.16 2.36
N ALA A 110 17.19 2.32 2.00
CA ALA A 110 17.84 3.23 1.05
C ALA A 110 18.97 4.07 1.68
N GLN A 111 19.02 4.18 3.01
CA GLN A 111 20.10 4.86 3.71
C GLN A 111 21.29 3.95 3.99
N LYS A 112 21.12 2.62 3.94
CA LYS A 112 22.20 1.67 4.22
C LYS A 112 23.25 1.73 3.10
N PRO A 113 24.49 2.19 3.35
CA PRO A 113 25.52 2.18 2.34
C PRO A 113 25.91 0.74 2.02
N GLU A 114 26.20 0.49 0.74
CA GLU A 114 26.56 -0.81 0.12
C GLU A 114 27.70 -1.54 0.86
N ASN A 115 28.50 -0.83 1.67
CA ASN A 115 29.66 -1.34 2.43
C ASN A 115 29.46 -1.44 3.95
N SER A 116 28.23 -1.54 4.46
CA SER A 116 28.04 -1.75 5.91
C SER A 116 28.39 -3.20 6.29
N PRO A 117 29.36 -3.44 7.20
CA PRO A 117 29.74 -4.79 7.59
C PRO A 117 28.52 -5.54 8.16
N VAL A 118 28.36 -6.79 7.72
CA VAL A 118 27.42 -7.74 8.32
C VAL A 118 28.00 -8.08 9.68
N LEU A 119 27.40 -7.54 10.74
CA LEU A 119 27.60 -8.02 12.11
C LEU A 119 26.66 -9.20 12.37
#